data_AF-A0A9D9XCY4-F1
#
_entry.id   AF-A0A9D9XCY4-F1
#
_cell.length_a   1.000
_cell.length_b   1.000
_cell.length_c   1.000
_cell.angle_alpha   90.00
_cell.angle_beta   90.00
_cell.angle_gamma   90.00
#
_symmetry.space_group_name_H-M   'P 1'
#
loop_
_entity.id
_entity.type
_entity.pdbx_description
1 polymer ?
#
loop_
_entity_poly.entity_id
_entity_poly.type
_entity_poly.pdbx_seq_one_letter_code
_entity_poly.pdbx_strand_id
1 'polypeptide(L)'
;MPLYKTIQHNSNTQILIWNITESFEQLNQEVQLNEKNQLRLNGMKSEMHQRAFLSIRKLLALAGYSDFDLYYDEFGKPHLIDKKYVSITHSHHFSAIILSPEAVGIDIEMQRDIILKIAHKFVNDEELERLQKTDLNDYIKKLTVKWGAKEAVFKIKNEKGISFKDHIQV
;
A
#
# COMPACT_ATOMS: atom_id res chain seq x y z
N MET A 1 -18.67 8.65 -6.49
CA MET A 1 -17.56 9.29 -5.77
C MET A 1 -16.41 8.30 -5.69
N PRO A 2 -15.15 8.70 -5.92
CA PRO A 2 -14.05 7.76 -6.06
C PRO A 2 -13.41 7.33 -4.72
N LEU A 3 -13.68 8.05 -3.62
CA LEU A 3 -13.47 7.53 -2.27
C LEU A 3 -14.36 6.30 -2.07
N TYR A 4 -13.74 5.13 -2.02
CA TYR A 4 -14.44 3.85 -1.95
C TYR A 4 -14.88 3.54 -0.52
N LYS A 5 -13.99 3.72 0.45
CA LYS A 5 -14.27 3.41 1.86
C LYS A 5 -13.37 4.17 2.80
N THR A 6 -13.94 4.60 3.92
CA THR A 6 -13.22 5.02 5.11
C THR A 6 -13.41 3.97 6.19
N ILE A 7 -12.33 3.49 6.80
CA ILE A 7 -12.38 2.57 7.94
C ILE A 7 -11.76 3.30 9.12
N GLN A 8 -12.57 3.56 10.15
CA GLN A 8 -12.09 4.11 11.42
C GLN A 8 -11.78 2.96 12.36
N HIS A 9 -10.51 2.83 12.77
CA HIS A 9 -10.11 1.85 13.78
C HIS A 9 -10.37 2.39 15.19
N ASN A 10 -10.03 3.66 15.42
CA ASN A 10 -10.31 4.42 16.63
C ASN A 10 -10.37 5.92 16.30
N SER A 11 -10.44 6.81 17.30
CA SER A 11 -10.56 8.27 17.08
C SER A 11 -9.36 8.91 16.37
N ASN A 12 -8.20 8.27 16.37
CA ASN A 12 -6.94 8.82 15.87
C ASN A 12 -6.32 7.99 14.72
N THR A 13 -6.88 6.83 14.40
CA THR A 13 -6.37 5.91 13.38
C THR A 13 -7.44 5.63 12.33
N GLN A 14 -7.15 6.03 11.09
CA GLN A 14 -8.07 5.88 9.97
C GLN A 14 -7.40 5.33 8.72
N ILE A 15 -8.17 4.58 7.94
CA ILE A 15 -7.80 4.09 6.62
C ILE A 15 -8.73 4.74 5.59
N LEU A 16 -8.14 5.27 4.52
CA LEU A 16 -8.87 5.81 3.38
C LEU A 16 -8.52 4.97 2.15
N ILE A 17 -9.54 4.48 1.44
CA ILE A 17 -9.41 3.63 0.26
C ILE A 17 -10.02 4.34 -0.95
N TRP A 18 -9.26 4.48 -2.02
CA TRP A 18 -9.67 5.10 -3.28
C TRP A 18 -9.82 4.05 -4.37
N ASN A 19 -10.96 4.07 -5.07
CA ASN A 19 -11.15 3.35 -6.33
C ASN A 19 -10.78 4.29 -7.49
N ILE A 20 -9.69 3.98 -8.17
CA ILE A 20 -9.10 4.78 -9.24
C ILE A 20 -9.89 4.55 -10.53
N THR A 21 -10.86 5.44 -10.76
CA THR A 21 -11.77 5.38 -11.92
C THR A 21 -11.47 6.48 -12.93
N GLU A 22 -10.86 7.56 -12.46
CA GLU A 22 -10.51 8.78 -13.20
C GLU A 22 -9.34 8.54 -14.14
N SER A 23 -9.33 9.21 -15.30
CA SER A 23 -8.20 9.19 -16.22
C SER A 23 -6.96 9.86 -15.62
N PHE A 24 -5.80 9.65 -16.25
CA PHE A 24 -4.58 10.36 -15.88
C PHE A 24 -4.75 11.88 -15.93
N GLU A 25 -5.37 12.41 -17.00
CA GLU A 25 -5.54 13.84 -17.23
C GLU A 25 -6.40 14.48 -16.12
N GLN A 26 -7.50 13.82 -15.74
CA GLN A 26 -8.36 14.28 -14.65
C GLN A 26 -7.59 14.38 -13.34
N LEU A 27 -6.87 13.32 -12.96
CA LEU A 27 -6.07 13.31 -11.73
C LEU A 27 -4.95 14.35 -11.77
N ASN A 28 -4.27 14.50 -12.91
CA ASN A 28 -3.13 15.40 -13.06
C ASN A 28 -3.54 16.89 -13.02
N GLN A 29 -4.76 17.23 -13.44
CA GLN A 29 -5.29 18.59 -13.32
C GLN A 29 -5.68 18.95 -11.88
N GLU A 30 -6.06 17.96 -11.07
CA GLU A 30 -6.58 18.17 -9.71
C GLU A 30 -5.53 18.05 -8.60
N VAL A 31 -4.31 17.59 -8.91
CA VAL A 31 -3.24 17.37 -7.94
C VAL A 31 -2.12 18.38 -8.17
N GLN A 32 -1.76 19.10 -7.12
CA GLN A 32 -0.55 19.93 -7.10
C GLN A 32 0.62 19.12 -6.54
N LEU A 33 1.70 19.05 -7.31
CA LEU A 33 2.94 18.36 -6.95
C LEU A 33 4.07 19.36 -6.76
N ASN A 34 5.01 19.02 -5.86
CA ASN A 34 6.30 19.69 -5.86
C ASN A 34 7.16 19.25 -7.06
N GLU A 35 8.23 20.00 -7.35
CA GLU A 35 9.09 19.74 -8.52
C GLU A 35 9.67 18.31 -8.54
N LYS A 36 10.12 17.82 -7.39
CA LYS A 36 10.69 16.46 -7.26
C LYS A 36 9.66 15.39 -7.63
N ASN A 37 8.42 15.53 -7.15
CA ASN A 37 7.35 14.59 -7.41
C ASN A 37 6.80 14.73 -8.84
N GLN A 38 6.84 15.93 -9.43
CA GLN A 38 6.54 16.11 -10.86
C GLN A 38 7.55 15.38 -11.74
N LEU A 39 8.86 15.50 -11.45
CA LEU A 39 9.90 14.76 -12.16
C LEU A 39 9.73 13.24 -12.00
N ARG A 40 9.38 12.79 -10.79
CA ARG A 40 9.08 11.38 -10.52
C ARG A 40 7.90 10.88 -11.37
N LEU A 41 6.80 11.64 -11.44
CA LEU A 41 5.64 11.30 -12.24
C LEU A 41 5.98 11.21 -13.74
N ASN A 42 6.73 12.17 -14.25
CA ASN A 42 7.17 12.22 -15.64
C ASN A 42 8.09 11.03 -16.02
N GLY A 43 8.84 10.51 -15.05
CA GLY A 43 9.69 9.32 -15.24
C GLY A 43 8.95 7.98 -15.24
N MET A 44 7.67 7.94 -14.86
CA MET A 44 6.88 6.70 -14.84
C MET A 44 6.44 6.30 -16.25
N LYS A 45 6.63 5.03 -16.60
CA LYS A 45 6.24 4.49 -17.93
C LYS A 45 4.81 3.99 -18.01
N SER A 46 4.22 3.62 -16.88
CA SER A 46 2.89 3.01 -16.81
C SER A 46 1.87 4.05 -16.35
N GLU A 47 0.84 4.29 -17.16
CA GLU A 47 -0.27 5.17 -16.81
C GLU A 47 -0.98 4.68 -15.53
N MET A 48 -1.12 3.36 -15.35
CA MET A 48 -1.69 2.80 -14.13
C MET A 48 -0.89 3.21 -12.89
N HIS A 49 0.45 3.19 -12.98
CA HIS A 49 1.31 3.64 -11.88
C HIS A 49 1.23 5.16 -11.68
N GLN A 50 1.14 5.95 -12.75
CA GLN A 50 0.93 7.40 -12.67
C GLN A 50 -0.39 7.73 -11.97
N ARG A 51 -1.48 7.06 -12.36
CA ARG A 51 -2.81 7.23 -11.75
C ARG A 51 -2.81 6.82 -10.28
N ALA A 52 -2.16 5.71 -9.92
CA ALA A 52 -1.99 5.32 -8.52
C ALA A 52 -1.17 6.34 -7.71
N PHE A 53 -0.11 6.89 -8.29
CA PHE A 53 0.70 7.92 -7.66
C PHE A 53 -0.12 9.18 -7.34
N LEU A 54 -0.94 9.62 -8.29
CA LEU A 54 -1.81 10.79 -8.14
C LEU A 54 -3.00 10.53 -7.21
N SER A 55 -3.61 9.34 -7.25
CA SER A 55 -4.73 9.00 -6.37
C SER A 55 -4.32 8.98 -4.90
N ILE A 56 -3.08 8.61 -4.58
CA ILE A 56 -2.51 8.75 -3.24
C ILE A 56 -2.51 10.22 -2.78
N ARG A 57 -2.24 11.19 -3.67
CA ARG A 57 -2.30 12.62 -3.32
C ARG A 57 -3.74 13.09 -3.07
N LYS A 58 -4.72 12.53 -3.79
CA LYS A 58 -6.14 12.76 -3.50
C LYS A 58 -6.51 12.25 -2.11
N LEU A 59 -6.02 11.07 -1.73
CA LEU A 59 -6.20 10.52 -0.38
C LEU A 59 -5.55 11.39 0.70
N LEU A 60 -4.34 11.90 0.47
CA LEU A 60 -3.67 12.83 1.37
C LEU A 60 -4.47 14.14 1.52
N ALA A 61 -4.97 14.71 0.42
CA ALA A 61 -5.78 15.92 0.42
C ALA A 61 -7.06 15.74 1.25
N LEU A 62 -7.74 14.59 1.14
CA LEU A 62 -8.90 14.28 1.99
C LEU A 62 -8.55 14.19 3.48
N ALA A 63 -7.33 13.79 3.81
CA ALA A 63 -6.83 13.76 5.17
C ALA A 63 -6.28 15.11 5.66
N GLY A 64 -6.36 16.16 4.85
CA GLY A 64 -5.85 17.50 5.19
C GLY A 64 -4.36 17.70 4.92
N TYR A 65 -3.73 16.82 4.14
CA TYR A 65 -2.33 16.91 3.75
C TYR A 65 -2.16 17.22 2.27
N SER A 66 -1.04 17.83 1.92
CA SER A 66 -0.62 18.10 0.54
C SER A 66 0.60 17.26 0.16
N ASP A 67 1.01 17.31 -1.11
CA ASP A 67 2.24 16.68 -1.58
C ASP A 67 3.52 17.25 -0.92
N PHE A 68 3.43 18.43 -0.31
CA PHE A 68 4.52 19.11 0.39
C PHE A 68 4.70 18.60 1.83
N ASP A 69 3.69 17.94 2.39
CA ASP A 69 3.71 17.41 3.75
C ASP A 69 4.27 15.98 3.83
N LEU A 70 4.48 15.34 2.68
CA LEU A 70 4.96 13.96 2.56
C LEU A 70 6.43 13.94 2.08
N TYR A 71 7.29 13.29 2.85
CA TYR A 71 8.67 13.00 2.45
C TYR A 71 8.97 11.51 2.62
N TYR A 72 10.08 11.07 2.04
CA TYR A 72 10.54 9.68 2.11
C TYR A 72 11.94 9.65 2.72
N ASP A 73 12.19 8.69 3.60
CA ASP A 73 13.52 8.45 4.14
C ASP A 73 14.45 7.72 3.15
N GLU A 74 15.68 7.46 3.56
CA GLU A 74 16.71 6.78 2.74
C GLU A 74 16.35 5.33 2.38
N PHE A 75 15.42 4.70 3.12
CA PHE A 75 14.91 3.36 2.86
C PHE A 75 13.60 3.38 2.06
N GLY A 76 13.08 4.56 1.72
CA GLY A 76 11.86 4.73 0.94
C GLY A 76 10.57 4.64 1.73
N LYS A 77 10.61 4.74 3.07
CA LYS A 77 9.39 4.80 3.89
C LYS A 77 8.82 6.21 3.89
N PRO A 78 7.50 6.36 3.71
CA PRO A 78 6.84 7.67 3.76
C PRO A 78 6.72 8.19 5.19
N HIS A 79 6.88 9.49 5.35
CA HIS A 79 6.75 10.22 6.61
C HIS A 79 6.00 11.53 6.38
N LEU A 80 5.23 11.96 7.39
CA LEU A 80 4.56 13.26 7.40
C LEU A 80 5.35 14.27 8.24
N ILE A 81 5.30 15.55 7.85
CA ILE A 81 6.02 16.63 8.55
C ILE A 81 5.55 16.83 10.00
N ASP A 82 4.29 16.49 10.30
CA ASP A 82 3.69 16.61 11.63
C ASP A 82 3.97 15.40 12.54
N LYS A 83 4.81 14.47 12.07
CA LYS A 83 5.22 13.24 12.76
C LYS A 83 4.10 12.21 12.97
N LYS A 84 2.91 12.37 12.37
CA LYS A 84 1.97 11.24 12.29
C LYS A 84 2.54 10.16 11.37
N TYR A 85 2.23 8.92 11.70
CA TYR A 85 2.61 7.79 10.90
C TYR A 85 1.64 7.64 9.73
N VAL A 86 2.21 7.40 8.56
CA VAL A 86 1.48 7.08 7.34
C VAL A 86 2.03 5.80 6.73
N SER A 87 1.14 4.94 6.24
CA SER A 87 1.54 3.85 5.33
C SER A 87 0.66 3.89 4.09
N ILE A 88 1.28 3.61 2.95
CA ILE A 88 0.69 3.79 1.62
C ILE A 88 0.74 2.44 0.89
N THR A 89 -0.31 2.11 0.16
CA THR A 89 -0.37 0.92 -0.69
C THR A 89 -1.23 1.19 -1.93
N HIS A 90 -0.97 0.45 -3.00
CA HIS A 90 -1.81 0.44 -4.19
C HIS A 90 -1.71 -0.93 -4.87
N SER A 91 -2.82 -1.39 -5.44
CA SER A 91 -2.87 -2.59 -6.26
C SER A 91 -3.99 -2.46 -7.28
N HIS A 92 -3.63 -2.61 -8.55
CA HIS A 92 -4.52 -2.47 -9.69
C HIS A 92 -5.29 -1.14 -9.70
N HIS A 93 -6.61 -1.16 -9.47
CA HIS A 93 -7.47 0.02 -9.46
C HIS A 93 -7.70 0.60 -8.06
N PHE A 94 -6.98 0.14 -7.05
CA PHE A 94 -7.12 0.66 -5.70
C PHE A 94 -5.82 1.27 -5.19
N SER A 95 -5.97 2.34 -4.43
CA SER A 95 -4.92 2.87 -3.55
C SER A 95 -5.50 3.07 -2.16
N ALA A 96 -4.66 2.97 -1.14
CA ALA A 96 -5.06 3.23 0.23
C ALA A 96 -3.95 3.89 1.04
N ILE A 97 -4.35 4.70 2.01
CA ILE A 97 -3.47 5.21 3.05
C ILE A 97 -4.05 4.86 4.42
N ILE A 98 -3.18 4.60 5.39
CA ILE A 98 -3.50 4.57 6.81
C ILE A 98 -2.75 5.69 7.51
N LEU A 99 -3.41 6.37 8.45
CA LEU A 99 -2.87 7.46 9.25
C LEU A 99 -3.07 7.13 10.73
N SER A 100 -2.07 7.36 11.56
CA SER A 100 -2.10 7.03 12.99
C SER A 100 -1.09 7.83 13.80
N PRO A 101 -1.34 8.08 15.10
CA PRO A 101 -0.32 8.58 16.03
C PRO A 101 0.76 7.52 16.36
N GLU A 102 0.53 6.26 16.02
CA GLU A 102 1.44 5.13 16.27
C GLU A 102 1.91 4.48 14.97
N ALA A 103 3.01 3.72 15.03
CA ALA A 103 3.55 3.02 13.86
C ALA A 103 2.52 2.08 13.22
N VAL A 104 2.26 2.28 11.93
CA VAL A 104 1.23 1.55 11.17
C VAL A 104 1.75 1.06 9.82
N GLY A 105 1.15 -0.03 9.35
CA GLY A 105 1.38 -0.60 8.04
C GLY A 105 0.05 -1.02 7.43
N ILE A 106 -0.11 -0.80 6.13
CA ILE A 106 -1.28 -1.28 5.37
C ILE A 106 -0.80 -1.85 4.05
N ASP A 107 -1.51 -2.87 3.60
CA ASP A 107 -1.33 -3.40 2.27
C ASP A 107 -2.66 -3.81 1.62
N ILE A 108 -2.73 -3.65 0.30
CA ILE A 108 -3.87 -4.04 -0.52
C ILE A 108 -3.35 -4.84 -1.71
N GLU A 109 -3.93 -6.01 -1.95
CA GLU A 109 -3.44 -6.92 -2.98
C GLU A 109 -4.58 -7.49 -3.82
N MET A 110 -4.37 -7.49 -5.14
CA MET A 110 -5.26 -8.15 -6.07
C MET A 110 -4.96 -9.65 -6.07
N GLN A 111 -5.99 -10.47 -5.85
CA GLN A 111 -5.88 -11.93 -5.94
C GLN A 111 -5.52 -12.34 -7.36
N ARG A 112 -4.37 -12.99 -7.53
CA ARG A 112 -3.84 -13.44 -8.83
C ARG A 112 -3.04 -14.72 -8.65
N ASP A 113 -3.12 -15.61 -9.64
CA ASP A 113 -2.43 -16.92 -9.63
C ASP A 113 -0.90 -16.81 -9.51
N ILE A 114 -0.32 -15.65 -9.85
CA ILE A 114 1.12 -15.40 -9.69
C ILE A 114 1.57 -15.57 -8.23
N ILE A 115 0.69 -15.40 -7.25
CA ILE A 115 0.99 -15.61 -5.83
C ILE A 115 1.49 -17.03 -5.55
N LEU A 116 1.00 -18.03 -6.29
CA LEU A 116 1.44 -19.42 -6.18
C LEU A 116 2.93 -19.57 -6.54
N LYS A 117 3.38 -18.81 -7.55
CA LYS A 117 4.78 -18.84 -8.02
C LYS A 117 5.73 -18.19 -7.02
N ILE A 118 5.26 -17.21 -6.26
CA ILE A 118 6.11 -16.46 -5.31
C ILE A 118 5.95 -16.90 -3.85
N ALA A 119 5.00 -17.78 -3.53
CA ALA A 119 4.74 -18.29 -2.18
C ALA A 119 5.99 -18.75 -1.43
N HIS A 120 6.90 -19.46 -2.11
CA HIS A 120 8.14 -19.96 -1.53
C HIS A 120 9.11 -18.86 -1.02
N LYS A 121 8.90 -17.60 -1.42
CA LYS A 121 9.70 -16.44 -0.99
C LYS A 121 9.22 -15.83 0.32
N PHE A 122 7.99 -16.11 0.74
CA PHE A 122 7.39 -15.47 1.91
C PHE A 122 6.67 -16.43 2.85
N VAL A 123 6.45 -17.69 2.47
CA VAL A 123 5.83 -18.72 3.31
C VAL A 123 6.89 -19.75 3.68
N ASN A 124 7.07 -20.03 4.96
CA ASN A 124 7.93 -21.11 5.45
C ASN A 124 7.18 -22.46 5.52
N ASP A 125 7.90 -23.55 5.76
CA ASP A 125 7.31 -24.89 5.68
C ASP A 125 6.22 -25.11 6.75
N GLU A 126 6.42 -24.60 7.96
CA GLU A 126 5.42 -24.64 9.05
C GLU A 126 4.14 -23.86 8.68
N GLU A 127 4.27 -22.69 8.08
CA GLU A 127 3.14 -21.90 7.58
C GLU A 127 2.44 -22.61 6.42
N LEU A 128 3.19 -23.29 5.55
CA LEU A 128 2.66 -24.03 4.41
C LEU A 128 1.83 -25.23 4.86
N GLU A 129 2.25 -25.94 5.90
CA GLU A 129 1.51 -27.06 6.50
C GLU A 129 0.15 -26.61 7.06
N ARG A 130 0.07 -25.40 7.63
CA ARG A 130 -1.19 -24.80 8.10
C ARG A 130 -2.13 -24.40 6.97
N LEU A 131 -1.60 -24.13 5.77
CA LEU A 131 -2.38 -23.76 4.60
C LEU A 131 -2.92 -25.00 3.90
N GLN A 132 -4.13 -25.41 4.27
CA GLN A 132 -4.84 -26.49 3.57
C GLN A 132 -5.05 -26.16 2.09
N LYS A 133 -4.64 -27.09 1.21
CA LYS A 133 -4.78 -27.01 -0.25
C LYS A 133 -5.95 -27.84 -0.76
N THR A 134 -7.14 -27.62 -0.20
CA THR A 134 -8.35 -28.36 -0.58
C THR A 134 -9.02 -27.76 -1.82
N ASP A 135 -8.98 -26.43 -1.96
CA ASP A 135 -9.49 -25.68 -3.10
C ASP A 135 -8.44 -24.66 -3.58
N LEU A 136 -8.23 -24.56 -4.89
CA LEU A 136 -7.19 -23.71 -5.46
C LEU A 136 -7.49 -22.22 -5.26
N ASN A 137 -8.76 -21.81 -5.40
CA ASN A 137 -9.16 -20.40 -5.27
C ASN A 137 -9.05 -19.96 -3.81
N ASP A 138 -9.51 -20.79 -2.88
CA ASP A 138 -9.34 -20.57 -1.45
C ASP A 138 -7.85 -20.52 -1.06
N TYR A 139 -7.02 -21.39 -1.63
CA TYR A 139 -5.59 -21.37 -1.40
C TYR A 139 -4.91 -20.09 -1.92
N ILE A 140 -5.26 -19.63 -3.13
CA ILE A 140 -4.80 -18.34 -3.68
C ILE A 140 -5.21 -17.19 -2.76
N LYS A 141 -6.47 -17.19 -2.29
CA LYS A 141 -6.98 -16.18 -1.36
C LYS A 141 -6.20 -16.17 -0.05
N LYS A 142 -5.98 -17.34 0.57
CA LYS A 142 -5.19 -17.47 1.81
C LYS A 142 -3.76 -16.98 1.63
N LEU A 143 -3.09 -17.35 0.53
CA LEU A 143 -1.76 -16.86 0.22
C LEU A 143 -1.71 -15.35 0.01
N THR A 144 -2.72 -14.78 -0.65
CA THR A 144 -2.83 -13.33 -0.88
C THR A 144 -3.00 -12.59 0.45
N VAL A 145 -3.84 -13.10 1.36
CA VAL A 145 -4.02 -12.54 2.71
C VAL A 145 -2.71 -12.61 3.51
N LYS A 146 -2.03 -13.77 3.50
CA LYS A 146 -0.74 -13.92 4.18
C LYS A 146 0.30 -12.96 3.62
N TRP A 147 0.39 -12.83 2.29
CA TRP A 147 1.29 -11.89 1.64
C TRP A 147 1.03 -10.44 2.07
N GLY A 148 -0.21 -9.96 1.97
CA GLY A 148 -0.58 -8.61 2.40
C GLY A 148 -0.32 -8.36 3.89
N ALA A 149 -0.55 -9.37 4.76
CA ALA A 149 -0.22 -9.26 6.17
C ALA A 149 1.29 -9.10 6.40
N LYS A 150 2.14 -9.86 5.69
CA LYS A 150 3.59 -9.73 5.81
C LYS A 150 4.10 -8.41 5.25
N GLU A 151 3.57 -7.94 4.12
CA GLU A 151 3.85 -6.61 3.56
C GLU A 151 3.47 -5.48 4.53
N ALA A 152 2.32 -5.59 5.20
CA ALA A 152 1.91 -4.62 6.21
C ALA A 152 2.89 -4.59 7.39
N VAL A 153 3.33 -5.74 7.90
CA VAL A 153 4.35 -5.82 8.96
C VAL A 153 5.69 -5.25 8.48
N PHE A 154 6.10 -5.58 7.25
CA PHE A 154 7.32 -5.03 6.65
C PHE A 154 7.29 -3.50 6.61
N LYS A 155 6.17 -2.88 6.22
CA LYS A 155 6.01 -1.41 6.20
C LYS A 155 6.09 -0.77 7.59
N ILE A 156 5.67 -1.48 8.63
CA ILE A 156 5.87 -1.04 10.03
C ILE A 156 7.37 -1.04 10.36
N LYS A 157 8.05 -2.16 10.10
CA LYS A 157 9.47 -2.37 10.45
C LYS A 157 10.44 -1.52 9.64
N ASN A 158 10.32 -1.55 8.31
CA ASN A 158 11.19 -0.87 7.35
C ASN A 158 12.69 -1.15 7.58
N GLU A 159 13.01 -2.39 7.92
CA GLU A 159 14.38 -2.83 8.25
C GLU A 159 15.06 -3.45 7.02
N LYS A 160 16.30 -3.06 6.75
CA LYS A 160 17.09 -3.63 5.66
C LYS A 160 17.47 -5.08 5.96
N GLY A 161 17.27 -5.97 5.00
CA GLY A 161 17.66 -7.38 5.10
C GLY A 161 16.65 -8.29 5.81
N ILE A 162 15.45 -7.79 6.11
CA ILE A 162 14.38 -8.61 6.66
C ILE A 162 13.88 -9.63 5.63
N SER A 163 13.86 -10.91 6.00
CA SER A 163 13.29 -11.99 5.21
C SER A 163 11.81 -12.12 5.53
N PHE A 164 10.95 -12.00 4.50
CA PHE A 164 9.51 -12.25 4.66
C PHE A 164 9.22 -13.68 5.14
N LYS A 165 10.01 -14.65 4.67
CA LYS A 165 9.87 -16.06 5.02
C LYS A 165 10.33 -16.34 6.46
N ASP A 166 11.47 -15.77 6.85
CA ASP A 166 12.18 -16.22 8.05
C ASP A 166 11.99 -15.27 9.25
N HIS A 167 11.69 -13.98 9.03
CA HIS A 167 11.63 -12.98 10.10
C HIS A 167 10.22 -12.45 10.39
N ILE A 168 9.23 -12.71 9.51
CA ILE A 168 7.85 -12.27 9.69
C ILE A 168 6.95 -13.50 9.76
N GLN A 169 6.35 -13.76 10.92
CA GLN A 169 5.39 -14.86 11.12
C GLN A 169 4.00 -14.29 11.37
N VAL A 170 3.02 -14.70 10.56
CA VAL A 170 1.61 -14.25 10.61
C VAL A 170 0.63 -15.38 10.34
#